data_AF-A0A124DX95-F1
#
_entry.id   AF-A0A124DX95-F1
#
_cell.length_a   1.000
_cell.length_b   1.000
_cell.length_c   1.000
_cell.angle_alpha   90.00
_cell.angle_beta   90.00
_cell.angle_gamma   90.00
#
_symmetry.space_group_name_H-M   'P 1'
#
loop_
_entity.id
_entity.type
_entity.pdbx_description
1 polymer ?
#
loop_
_entity_poly.entity_id
_entity_poly.type
_entity_poly.pdbx_seq_one_letter_code
_entity_poly.pdbx_strand_id
1 'polypeptide(L)'
;MKENFKEYKLETRDDFIIYLRYLIQLGQRQLYYFKLYLKEMELDIERLRNNGIIDGLTYEKHRTSIAFLTIYLFNLIGDESKGALSYRKFRKLAEKKEIGLIPLNDKIKNILVEANNARNWSCHIPESYLHAEFEAAKKHNKNFSKEGVIRIPSPIIVTIHKTHSIEWLMHLVNDSKNNRDNFVNVLLQMKKDFSILIGYRMEVLTEYSTDLNTLDYHVDIPGFSIQMQNK
;
A
#
# COMPACT_ATOMS: atom_id res chain seq x y z
N MET A 1 34.08 -4.31 12.85
CA MET A 1 33.25 -4.27 11.63
C MET A 1 31.96 -3.53 11.97
N LYS A 2 31.61 -2.44 11.26
CA LYS A 2 30.28 -1.84 11.41
C LYS A 2 29.29 -2.77 10.69
N GLU A 3 28.49 -3.52 11.44
CA GLU A 3 27.37 -4.26 10.86
C GLU A 3 26.44 -3.26 10.16
N ASN A 4 26.19 -3.49 8.87
CA ASN A 4 25.33 -2.63 8.06
C ASN A 4 23.88 -3.05 8.31
N PHE A 5 23.30 -2.61 9.44
CA PHE A 5 21.93 -2.92 9.87
C PHE A 5 20.83 -2.36 8.95
N LYS A 6 21.18 -1.73 7.82
CA LYS A 6 20.20 -1.12 6.89
C LYS A 6 19.38 -2.13 6.09
N GLU A 7 19.87 -3.34 5.90
CA GLU A 7 19.22 -4.32 5.02
C GLU A 7 19.20 -5.72 5.66
N TYR A 8 18.00 -6.30 5.81
CA TYR A 8 17.84 -7.70 6.17
C TYR A 8 18.23 -8.57 4.98
N LYS A 9 19.21 -9.46 5.14
CA LYS A 9 19.73 -10.30 4.05
C LYS A 9 19.03 -11.66 4.02
N LEU A 10 18.76 -12.16 2.82
CA LEU A 10 18.22 -13.50 2.60
C LEU A 10 19.35 -14.42 2.09
N GLU A 11 20.02 -15.12 3.01
CA GLU A 11 21.17 -15.96 2.68
C GLU A 11 20.86 -17.45 2.82
N THR A 12 20.13 -17.80 3.88
CA THR A 12 19.74 -19.17 4.25
C THR A 12 18.25 -19.39 4.06
N ARG A 13 17.82 -20.67 3.98
CA ARG A 13 16.39 -21.02 3.93
C ARG A 13 15.60 -20.43 5.10
N ASP A 14 16.20 -20.38 6.29
CA ASP A 14 15.57 -19.85 7.50
C ASP A 14 15.32 -18.34 7.38
N ASP A 15 16.24 -17.59 6.77
CA ASP A 15 16.02 -16.16 6.49
C ASP A 15 14.77 -15.94 5.62
N PHE A 16 14.59 -16.77 4.59
CA PHE A 16 13.42 -16.70 3.73
C PHE A 16 12.14 -17.04 4.48
N ILE A 17 12.16 -18.04 5.37
CA ILE A 17 11.02 -18.40 6.23
C ILE A 17 10.65 -17.25 7.15
N ILE A 18 11.62 -16.73 7.91
CA ILE A 18 11.43 -15.63 8.88
C ILE A 18 10.87 -14.41 8.17
N TYR A 19 11.49 -14.01 7.06
CA TYR A 19 11.10 -12.81 6.35
C TYR A 19 9.72 -12.94 5.70
N LEU A 20 9.41 -14.08 5.08
CA LEU A 20 8.09 -14.29 4.47
C LEU A 20 6.98 -14.34 5.53
N ARG A 21 7.24 -14.95 6.70
CA ARG A 21 6.32 -14.89 7.85
C ARG A 21 6.03 -13.44 8.23
N TYR A 22 7.06 -12.60 8.33
CA TYR A 22 6.90 -11.20 8.69
C TYR A 22 6.09 -10.42 7.65
N LEU A 23 6.38 -10.60 6.35
CA LEU A 23 5.59 -10.00 5.27
C LEU A 23 4.10 -10.42 5.34
N ILE A 24 3.82 -11.70 5.60
CA ILE A 24 2.45 -12.20 5.75
C ILE A 24 1.77 -11.52 6.94
N GLN A 25 2.41 -11.44 8.10
CA GLN A 25 1.85 -10.81 9.30
C GLN A 25 1.52 -9.33 9.04
N LEU A 26 2.45 -8.57 8.48
CA LEU A 26 2.22 -7.16 8.13
C LEU A 26 1.08 -7.03 7.12
N GLY A 27 1.09 -7.82 6.06
CA GLY A 27 0.07 -7.77 5.01
C GLY A 27 -1.33 -8.15 5.51
N GLN A 28 -1.46 -9.20 6.34
CA GLN A 28 -2.73 -9.58 6.94
C GLN A 28 -3.30 -8.46 7.81
N ARG A 29 -2.47 -7.85 8.66
CA ARG A 29 -2.88 -6.75 9.54
C ARG A 29 -3.37 -5.54 8.75
N GLN A 30 -2.62 -5.11 7.73
CA GLN A 30 -3.06 -3.97 6.93
C GLN A 30 -4.30 -4.28 6.09
N LEU A 31 -4.40 -5.49 5.54
CA LEU A 31 -5.59 -5.92 4.80
C LEU A 31 -6.84 -6.00 5.70
N TYR A 32 -6.69 -6.33 6.98
CA TYR A 32 -7.79 -6.29 7.94
C TYR A 32 -8.37 -4.88 8.07
N TYR A 33 -7.53 -3.88 8.36
CA TYR A 33 -7.97 -2.48 8.46
C TYR A 33 -8.48 -1.95 7.11
N PHE A 34 -7.86 -2.35 6.00
CA PHE A 34 -8.31 -1.97 4.66
C PHE A 34 -9.77 -2.38 4.43
N LYS A 35 -10.13 -3.62 4.81
CA LYS A 35 -11.50 -4.12 4.68
C LYS A 35 -12.48 -3.39 5.60
N LEU A 36 -12.05 -2.99 6.80
CA LEU A 36 -12.89 -2.22 7.71
C LEU A 36 -13.24 -0.84 7.13
N TYR A 37 -12.23 -0.07 6.70
CA TYR A 37 -12.48 1.25 6.10
C TYR A 37 -13.26 1.15 4.79
N LEU A 38 -13.02 0.09 4.00
CA LEU A 38 -13.81 -0.15 2.79
C LEU A 38 -15.29 -0.34 3.12
N LYS A 39 -15.59 -1.14 4.16
CA LYS A 39 -16.97 -1.34 4.63
C LYS A 39 -17.58 -0.05 5.18
N GLU A 40 -16.82 0.76 5.89
CA GLU A 40 -17.27 2.06 6.39
C GLU A 40 -17.69 3.00 5.24
N MET A 41 -16.87 3.09 4.19
CA MET A 41 -17.20 3.85 2.99
C MET A 41 -18.46 3.32 2.28
N GLU A 42 -18.66 2.00 2.21
CA GLU A 42 -19.88 1.40 1.66
C GLU A 42 -21.14 1.78 2.45
N LEU A 43 -21.06 1.75 3.78
CA LEU A 43 -22.17 2.19 4.65
C LEU A 43 -22.48 3.67 4.48
N ASP A 44 -21.45 4.51 4.31
CA ASP A 44 -21.62 5.93 4.03
C ASP A 44 -22.30 6.18 2.68
N ILE A 45 -21.98 5.39 1.64
CA ILE A 45 -22.68 5.46 0.35
C ILE A 45 -24.18 5.13 0.52
N GLU A 46 -24.51 4.09 1.30
CA GLU A 46 -25.90 3.72 1.57
C GLU A 46 -26.66 4.83 2.30
N ARG A 47 -26.04 5.40 3.35
CA ARG A 47 -26.63 6.50 4.13
C ARG A 47 -26.86 7.76 3.30
N LEU A 48 -25.96 8.06 2.37
CA LEU A 48 -25.98 9.31 1.60
C LEU A 48 -26.69 9.19 0.24
N ARG A 49 -27.20 8.01 -0.12
CA ARG A 49 -27.79 7.73 -1.44
C ARG A 49 -28.85 8.76 -1.88
N ASN A 50 -29.66 9.24 -0.94
CA ASN A 50 -30.72 10.22 -1.24
C ASN A 50 -30.24 11.68 -1.26
N ASN A 51 -29.16 11.99 -0.54
CA ASN A 51 -28.63 13.36 -0.44
C ASN A 51 -27.61 13.66 -1.56
N GLY A 52 -26.95 12.62 -2.10
CA GLY A 52 -26.01 12.73 -3.22
C GLY A 52 -24.71 13.49 -2.92
N ILE A 53 -24.49 13.89 -1.66
CA ILE A 53 -23.37 14.75 -1.25
C ILE A 53 -22.71 14.17 0.01
N ILE A 54 -21.38 14.25 0.07
CA ILE A 54 -20.57 13.95 1.26
C ILE A 54 -19.81 15.19 1.71
N ASP A 55 -19.72 15.38 3.03
CA ASP A 55 -18.87 16.41 3.64
C ASP A 55 -17.39 16.22 3.24
N GLY A 56 -16.72 17.33 2.95
CA GLY A 56 -15.35 17.34 2.44
C GLY A 56 -14.36 16.68 3.41
N LEU A 57 -14.45 16.97 4.71
CA LEU A 57 -13.56 16.38 5.71
C LEU A 57 -13.80 14.88 5.86
N THR A 58 -15.06 14.45 5.77
CA THR A 58 -15.42 13.02 5.83
C THR A 58 -14.88 12.27 4.63
N TYR A 59 -15.02 12.81 3.42
CA TYR A 59 -14.41 12.23 2.22
C TYR A 59 -12.88 12.15 2.35
N GLU A 60 -12.23 13.22 2.81
CA GLU A 60 -10.78 13.27 2.96
C GLU A 60 -10.25 12.27 3.99
N LYS A 61 -10.98 12.03 5.10
CA LYS A 61 -10.66 10.98 6.07
C LYS A 61 -10.66 9.60 5.44
N HIS A 62 -11.69 9.29 4.64
CA HIS A 62 -11.77 8.03 3.90
C HIS A 62 -10.63 7.89 2.90
N ARG A 63 -10.43 8.91 2.06
CA ARG A 63 -9.38 8.96 1.03
C ARG A 63 -8.00 8.75 1.62
N THR A 64 -7.68 9.47 2.69
CA THR A 64 -6.36 9.40 3.34
C THR A 64 -6.14 8.06 4.05
N SER A 65 -7.14 7.55 4.76
CA SER A 65 -7.05 6.25 5.45
C SER A 65 -6.82 5.10 4.48
N ILE A 66 -7.59 5.05 3.38
CA ILE A 66 -7.44 3.97 2.40
C ILE A 66 -6.17 4.14 1.55
N ALA A 67 -5.77 5.38 1.23
CA ALA A 67 -4.53 5.65 0.50
C ALA A 67 -3.30 5.22 1.29
N PHE A 68 -3.25 5.51 2.59
CA PHE A 68 -2.15 5.07 3.45
C PHE A 68 -2.01 3.54 3.42
N LEU A 69 -3.10 2.80 3.62
CA LEU A 69 -3.08 1.35 3.61
C LEU A 69 -2.73 0.78 2.23
N THR A 70 -3.22 1.41 1.16
CA THR A 70 -2.89 1.07 -0.23
C THR A 70 -1.39 1.19 -0.48
N ILE A 71 -0.79 2.33 -0.13
CA ILE A 71 0.65 2.58 -0.28
C ILE A 71 1.46 1.59 0.54
N TYR A 72 1.04 1.33 1.79
CA TYR A 72 1.71 0.36 2.65
C TYR A 72 1.73 -1.04 2.00
N LEU A 73 0.57 -1.50 1.51
CA LEU A 73 0.45 -2.82 0.88
C LEU A 73 1.25 -2.89 -0.44
N PHE A 74 1.26 -1.83 -1.24
CA PHE A 74 2.11 -1.74 -2.42
C PHE A 74 3.60 -1.80 -2.06
N ASN A 75 4.04 -1.16 -0.98
CA ASN A 75 5.41 -1.26 -0.52
C ASN A 75 5.77 -2.70 -0.12
N LEU A 76 4.88 -3.39 0.61
CA LEU A 76 5.09 -4.79 1.02
C LEU A 76 5.21 -5.75 -0.15
N ILE A 77 4.42 -5.56 -1.22
CA ILE A 77 4.32 -6.56 -2.29
C ILE A 77 5.15 -6.21 -3.52
N GLY A 78 5.33 -4.92 -3.83
CA GLY A 78 5.82 -4.45 -5.11
C GLY A 78 7.10 -3.62 -5.07
N ASP A 79 7.56 -3.13 -3.91
CA ASP A 79 8.73 -2.24 -3.84
C ASP A 79 10.05 -2.94 -4.22
N GLU A 80 10.72 -2.42 -5.25
CA GLU A 80 12.02 -2.91 -5.71
C GLU A 80 13.13 -1.85 -5.57
N SER A 81 12.88 -0.76 -4.85
CA SER A 81 13.87 0.27 -4.59
C SER A 81 15.09 -0.29 -3.84
N LYS A 82 16.21 0.44 -3.91
CA LYS A 82 17.45 0.06 -3.23
C LYS A 82 17.20 -0.01 -1.72
N GLY A 83 17.57 -1.13 -1.10
CA GLY A 83 17.29 -1.41 0.32
C GLY A 83 15.90 -1.94 0.65
N ALA A 84 14.90 -1.82 -0.24
CA ALA A 84 13.60 -2.44 -0.03
C ALA A 84 13.66 -3.96 -0.27
N LEU A 85 12.78 -4.71 0.40
CA LEU A 85 12.65 -6.16 0.22
C LEU A 85 11.16 -6.54 0.22
N SER A 86 10.43 -6.16 -0.83
CA SER A 86 9.04 -6.57 -1.01
C SER A 86 8.91 -8.06 -1.35
N TYR A 87 7.68 -8.58 -1.35
CA TYR A 87 7.41 -9.95 -1.82
C TYR A 87 7.87 -10.18 -3.26
N ARG A 88 7.71 -9.21 -4.17
CA ARG A 88 8.22 -9.30 -5.54
C ARG A 88 9.74 -9.51 -5.58
N LYS A 89 10.49 -8.74 -4.79
CA LYS A 89 11.96 -8.87 -4.73
C LYS A 89 12.39 -10.14 -4.01
N PHE A 90 11.68 -10.51 -2.94
CA PHE A 90 11.83 -11.79 -2.24
C PHE A 90 11.71 -12.96 -3.23
N ARG A 91 10.69 -12.96 -4.10
CA ARG A 91 10.46 -14.00 -5.10
C ARG A 91 11.60 -14.14 -6.10
N LYS A 92 12.11 -13.01 -6.61
CA LYS A 92 13.28 -13.01 -7.51
C LYS A 92 14.52 -13.60 -6.83
N LEU A 93 14.74 -13.28 -5.55
CA LEU A 93 15.85 -13.83 -4.78
C LEU A 93 15.68 -15.32 -4.48
N ALA A 94 14.46 -15.74 -4.14
CA ALA A 94 14.12 -17.13 -3.88
C ALA A 94 14.33 -18.02 -5.11
N GLU A 95 13.95 -17.53 -6.29
CA GLU A 95 14.19 -18.21 -7.57
C GLU A 95 15.68 -18.30 -7.87
N LYS A 96 16.42 -17.20 -7.73
CA LYS A 96 17.88 -17.17 -7.95
C LYS A 96 18.65 -18.10 -7.00
N LYS A 97 18.16 -18.28 -5.78
CA LYS A 97 18.76 -19.12 -4.74
C LYS A 97 18.21 -20.56 -4.73
N GLU A 98 17.28 -20.87 -5.63
CA GLU A 98 16.68 -22.20 -5.80
C GLU A 98 16.15 -22.82 -4.50
N ILE A 99 15.51 -22.01 -3.63
CA ILE A 99 15.05 -22.45 -2.30
C ILE A 99 13.84 -23.40 -2.32
N GLY A 100 13.48 -23.94 -3.49
CA GLY A 100 12.42 -24.95 -3.67
C GLY A 100 11.00 -24.40 -3.73
N LEU A 101 10.81 -23.13 -4.11
CA LEU A 101 9.47 -22.59 -4.37
C LEU A 101 9.01 -22.87 -5.79
N ILE A 102 7.70 -23.12 -5.94
CA ILE A 102 7.07 -23.28 -7.26
C ILE A 102 7.11 -21.93 -8.01
N PRO A 103 7.31 -21.94 -9.34
CA PRO A 103 7.18 -20.73 -10.17
C PRO A 103 5.82 -20.05 -10.02
N LEU A 104 5.82 -18.73 -9.98
CA LEU A 104 4.58 -17.96 -9.96
C LEU A 104 3.80 -18.13 -11.26
N ASN A 105 2.48 -18.19 -11.16
CA ASN A 105 1.61 -18.09 -12.34
C ASN A 105 1.55 -16.64 -12.87
N ASP A 106 1.11 -16.49 -14.11
CA ASP A 106 1.16 -15.20 -14.81
C ASP A 106 0.23 -14.16 -14.19
N LYS A 107 -0.91 -14.58 -13.62
CA LYS A 107 -1.81 -13.69 -12.87
C LYS A 107 -1.07 -13.00 -11.72
N ILE A 108 -0.38 -13.76 -10.87
CA ILE A 108 0.36 -13.18 -9.73
C ILE A 108 1.53 -12.34 -10.22
N LYS A 109 2.26 -12.78 -11.25
CA LYS A 109 3.36 -11.99 -11.83
C LYS A 109 2.87 -10.62 -12.30
N ASN A 110 1.74 -10.57 -13.01
CA ASN A 110 1.14 -9.33 -13.50
C ASN A 110 0.71 -8.42 -12.35
N ILE A 111 0.03 -8.95 -11.34
CA ILE A 111 -0.34 -8.17 -10.14
C ILE A 111 0.90 -7.56 -9.47
N LEU A 112 2.01 -8.31 -9.37
CA LEU A 112 3.25 -7.78 -8.79
C LEU A 112 3.91 -6.71 -9.66
N VAL A 113 3.80 -6.80 -10.99
CA VAL A 113 4.30 -5.74 -11.91
C VAL A 113 3.47 -4.47 -11.71
N GLU A 114 2.14 -4.61 -11.73
CA GLU A 114 1.21 -3.49 -11.53
C GLU A 114 1.41 -2.85 -10.16
N ALA A 115 1.60 -3.65 -9.11
CA ALA A 115 1.88 -3.15 -7.77
C ALA A 115 3.20 -2.35 -7.70
N ASN A 116 4.26 -2.80 -8.38
CA ASN A 116 5.51 -2.05 -8.45
C ASN A 116 5.31 -0.71 -9.16
N ASN A 117 4.60 -0.70 -10.29
CA ASN A 117 4.28 0.52 -11.02
C ASN A 117 3.46 1.47 -10.13
N ALA A 118 2.36 0.99 -9.56
CA ALA A 118 1.48 1.78 -8.69
C ALA A 118 2.22 2.34 -7.47
N ARG A 119 3.14 1.57 -6.88
CA ARG A 119 4.03 2.03 -5.80
C ARG A 119 4.86 3.22 -6.25
N ASN A 120 5.52 3.12 -7.41
CA ASN A 120 6.38 4.18 -7.93
C ASN A 120 5.55 5.45 -8.20
N TRP A 121 4.41 5.32 -8.89
CA TRP A 121 3.48 6.43 -9.12
C TRP A 121 3.02 7.09 -7.80
N SER A 122 2.68 6.28 -6.80
CA SER A 122 2.19 6.78 -5.49
C SER A 122 3.29 7.44 -4.65
N CYS A 123 4.57 7.18 -4.93
CA CYS A 123 5.70 7.80 -4.24
C CYS A 123 6.25 9.03 -4.98
N HIS A 124 5.89 9.25 -6.24
CA HIS A 124 6.29 10.38 -7.08
C HIS A 124 5.14 11.39 -7.29
N ILE A 125 4.35 11.63 -6.22
CA ILE A 125 3.09 12.38 -6.27
C ILE A 125 3.19 13.71 -7.02
N PRO A 126 4.14 14.63 -6.72
CA PRO A 126 4.10 15.97 -7.31
C PRO A 126 4.24 15.97 -8.84
N GLU A 127 5.19 15.19 -9.37
CA GLU A 127 5.44 15.11 -10.81
C GLU A 127 4.29 14.43 -11.55
N SER A 128 3.84 13.29 -11.01
CA SER A 128 2.71 12.55 -11.56
C SER A 128 1.41 13.36 -11.57
N TYR A 129 1.10 14.05 -10.46
CA TYR A 129 -0.09 14.90 -10.37
C TYR A 129 -0.03 16.08 -11.32
N LEU A 130 1.10 16.78 -11.40
CA LEU A 130 1.24 17.95 -12.26
C LEU A 130 1.02 17.58 -13.73
N HIS A 131 1.61 16.47 -14.19
CA HIS A 131 1.36 15.96 -15.54
C HIS A 131 -0.11 15.58 -15.76
N ALA A 132 -0.70 14.82 -14.83
CA ALA A 132 -2.09 14.41 -14.92
C ALA A 132 -3.07 15.61 -14.93
N GLU A 133 -2.78 16.65 -14.14
CA GLU A 133 -3.60 17.84 -14.04
C GLU A 133 -3.56 18.66 -15.34
N PHE A 134 -2.39 18.81 -15.97
CA PHE A 134 -2.30 19.45 -17.30
C PHE A 134 -3.07 18.67 -18.38
N GLU A 135 -2.95 17.34 -18.40
CA GLU A 135 -3.69 16.50 -19.36
C GLU A 135 -5.21 16.55 -19.11
N ALA A 136 -5.64 16.51 -17.84
CA ALA A 136 -7.04 16.65 -17.48
C ALA A 136 -7.58 18.04 -17.83
N ALA A 137 -6.81 19.10 -17.58
CA ALA A 137 -7.18 20.46 -17.94
C ALA A 137 -7.36 20.61 -19.45
N LYS A 138 -6.43 20.07 -20.25
CA LYS A 138 -6.53 20.03 -21.71
C LYS A 138 -7.76 19.26 -22.18
N LYS A 139 -8.00 18.06 -21.63
CA LYS A 139 -9.15 17.22 -21.98
C LYS A 139 -10.49 17.90 -21.67
N HIS A 140 -10.55 18.66 -20.57
CA HIS A 140 -11.77 19.32 -20.10
C HIS A 140 -11.84 20.82 -20.43
N ASN A 141 -10.96 21.32 -21.31
CA ASN A 141 -10.87 22.74 -21.69
C ASN A 141 -10.83 23.70 -20.48
N LYS A 142 -10.11 23.33 -19.42
CA LYS A 142 -9.88 24.19 -18.26
C LYS A 142 -8.67 25.08 -18.47
N ASN A 143 -8.73 26.31 -17.93
CA ASN A 143 -7.64 27.28 -17.95
C ASN A 143 -6.55 26.96 -16.91
N PHE A 144 -5.95 25.77 -17.01
CA PHE A 144 -4.77 25.39 -16.25
C PHE A 144 -3.69 24.89 -17.20
N SER A 145 -2.74 25.78 -17.52
CA SER A 145 -1.60 25.52 -18.40
C SER A 145 -0.32 26.08 -17.78
N LYS A 146 0.83 25.68 -18.31
CA LYS A 146 2.14 26.20 -17.86
C LYS A 146 2.19 27.73 -17.99
N GLU A 147 1.72 28.27 -19.11
CA GLU A 147 1.67 29.71 -19.37
C GLU A 147 0.71 30.42 -18.41
N GLY A 148 -0.42 29.79 -18.09
CA GLY A 148 -1.39 30.31 -17.13
C GLY A 148 -0.81 30.42 -15.72
N VAL A 149 -0.13 29.37 -15.24
CA VAL A 149 0.51 29.34 -13.92
C VAL A 149 1.63 30.39 -13.82
N ILE A 150 2.45 30.55 -14.86
CA ILE A 150 3.55 31.54 -14.88
C ILE A 150 3.01 32.98 -14.90
N ARG A 151 1.89 33.24 -15.58
CA ARG A 151 1.29 34.59 -15.69
C ARG A 151 0.68 35.08 -14.38
N ILE A 152 0.22 34.18 -13.51
CA ILE A 152 -0.38 34.51 -12.22
C ILE A 152 0.34 33.72 -11.13
N PRO A 153 1.61 34.05 -10.84
CA PRO A 153 2.40 33.28 -9.88
C PRO A 153 1.98 33.53 -8.43
N SER A 154 1.19 34.58 -8.17
CA SER A 154 0.75 34.98 -6.83
C SER A 154 -0.64 35.62 -6.87
N PRO A 155 -1.50 35.35 -5.86
CA PRO A 155 -1.28 34.39 -4.77
C PRO A 155 -1.37 32.93 -5.24
N ILE A 156 -0.71 32.03 -4.53
CA ILE A 156 -0.94 30.58 -4.71
C ILE A 156 -2.32 30.26 -4.13
N ILE A 157 -3.25 29.83 -4.99
CA ILE A 157 -4.60 29.46 -4.60
C ILE A 157 -4.61 27.99 -4.16
N VAL A 158 -4.97 27.75 -2.90
CA VAL A 158 -5.18 26.40 -2.35
C VAL A 158 -6.67 26.12 -2.30
N THR A 159 -7.14 25.18 -3.11
CA THR A 159 -8.55 24.79 -3.17
C THR A 159 -8.84 23.67 -2.18
N ILE A 160 -9.76 23.91 -1.25
CA ILE A 160 -10.28 22.89 -0.33
C ILE A 160 -11.79 22.80 -0.54
N HIS A 161 -12.25 21.64 -1.00
CA HIS A 161 -13.67 21.39 -1.24
C HIS A 161 -14.38 21.06 0.07
N LYS A 162 -15.37 21.87 0.45
CA LYS A 162 -16.21 21.63 1.64
C LYS A 162 -17.18 20.47 1.48
N THR A 163 -17.48 20.09 0.24
CA THR A 163 -18.40 19.02 -0.11
C THR A 163 -17.98 18.37 -1.42
N HIS A 164 -18.21 17.07 -1.55
CA HIS A 164 -18.05 16.34 -2.80
C HIS A 164 -19.37 15.67 -3.18
N SER A 165 -19.58 15.43 -4.46
CA SER A 165 -20.68 14.58 -4.90
C SER A 165 -20.39 13.13 -4.49
N ILE A 166 -21.44 12.34 -4.25
CA ILE A 166 -21.31 10.95 -3.76
C ILE A 166 -20.53 10.05 -4.73
N GLU A 167 -20.50 10.39 -6.02
CA GLU A 167 -19.75 9.69 -7.06
C GLU A 167 -18.25 9.63 -6.76
N TRP A 168 -17.69 10.63 -6.07
CA TRP A 168 -16.29 10.61 -5.61
C TRP A 168 -16.03 9.46 -4.63
N LEU A 169 -16.95 9.25 -3.68
CA LEU A 169 -16.84 8.14 -2.73
C LEU A 169 -17.06 6.80 -3.42
N MET A 170 -18.02 6.72 -4.35
CA MET A 170 -18.27 5.50 -5.13
C MET A 170 -17.05 5.09 -5.96
N HIS A 171 -16.40 6.04 -6.62
CA HIS A 171 -15.17 5.80 -7.38
C HIS A 171 -14.05 5.29 -6.46
N LEU A 172 -13.86 5.94 -5.31
CA LEU A 172 -12.87 5.54 -4.32
C LEU A 172 -13.11 4.09 -3.83
N VAL A 173 -14.35 3.71 -3.54
CA VAL A 173 -14.71 2.35 -3.14
C VAL A 173 -14.43 1.34 -4.26
N ASN A 174 -14.77 1.67 -5.50
CA ASN A 174 -14.53 0.79 -6.64
C ASN A 174 -13.04 0.51 -6.85
N ASP A 175 -12.21 1.55 -6.86
CA ASP A 175 -10.75 1.40 -6.99
C ASP A 175 -10.17 0.62 -5.81
N SER A 176 -10.65 0.90 -4.60
CA SER A 176 -10.22 0.21 -3.39
C SER A 176 -10.57 -1.28 -3.40
N LYS A 177 -11.72 -1.67 -3.96
CA LYS A 177 -12.09 -3.09 -4.16
C LYS A 177 -11.14 -3.80 -5.11
N ASN A 178 -10.79 -3.17 -6.23
CA ASN A 178 -9.85 -3.73 -7.19
C ASN A 178 -8.47 -3.95 -6.54
N ASN A 179 -7.98 -2.95 -5.81
CA ASN A 179 -6.73 -3.06 -5.07
C ASN A 179 -6.78 -4.16 -4.00
N ARG A 180 -7.86 -4.22 -3.22
CA ARG A 180 -8.09 -5.27 -2.21
C ARG A 180 -7.96 -6.67 -2.82
N ASP A 181 -8.58 -6.90 -3.97
CA ASP A 181 -8.58 -8.21 -4.61
C ASP A 181 -7.17 -8.60 -5.07
N ASN A 182 -6.42 -7.66 -5.63
CA ASN A 182 -5.01 -7.85 -5.95
C ASN A 182 -4.18 -8.19 -4.71
N PHE A 183 -4.35 -7.45 -3.60
CA PHE A 183 -3.67 -7.71 -2.34
C PHE A 183 -4.01 -9.08 -1.75
N VAL A 184 -5.28 -9.48 -1.81
CA VAL A 184 -5.73 -10.81 -1.36
C VAL A 184 -5.06 -11.91 -2.18
N ASN A 185 -5.04 -11.79 -3.52
CA ASN A 185 -4.43 -12.80 -4.39
C ASN A 185 -2.93 -12.98 -4.07
N VAL A 186 -2.19 -11.88 -3.88
CA VAL A 186 -0.77 -11.94 -3.52
C VAL A 186 -0.56 -12.53 -2.14
N LEU A 187 -1.34 -12.12 -1.13
CA LEU A 187 -1.22 -12.68 0.22
C LEU A 187 -1.56 -14.17 0.27
N LEU A 188 -2.53 -14.64 -0.53
CA LEU A 188 -2.81 -16.07 -0.65
C LEU A 188 -1.61 -16.81 -1.27
N GLN A 189 -0.95 -16.23 -2.27
CA GLN A 189 0.27 -16.82 -2.83
C GLN A 189 1.41 -16.84 -1.82
N MET A 190 1.62 -15.78 -1.05
CA MET A 190 2.60 -15.74 0.03
C MET A 190 2.37 -16.87 1.05
N LYS A 191 1.12 -17.15 1.40
CA LYS A 191 0.77 -18.26 2.31
C LYS A 191 1.10 -19.63 1.72
N LYS A 192 0.89 -19.82 0.41
CA LYS A 192 1.27 -21.05 -0.30
C LYS A 192 2.79 -21.23 -0.30
N ASP A 193 3.52 -20.18 -0.65
CA ASP A 193 4.99 -20.18 -0.63
C ASP A 193 5.52 -20.51 0.78
N PHE A 194 4.93 -19.91 1.82
CA PHE A 194 5.32 -20.18 3.20
C PHE A 194 5.07 -21.63 3.61
N SER A 195 3.92 -22.21 3.22
CA SER A 195 3.63 -23.63 3.46
C SER A 195 4.65 -24.56 2.80
N ILE A 196 5.12 -24.21 1.60
CA ILE A 196 6.18 -24.96 0.90
C ILE A 196 7.51 -24.85 1.66
N LEU A 197 7.86 -23.66 2.16
CA LEU A 197 9.12 -23.47 2.87
C LEU A 197 9.18 -24.24 4.20
N ILE A 198 8.08 -24.26 4.95
CA ILE A 198 8.02 -24.96 6.25
C ILE A 198 7.70 -26.46 6.11
N GLY A 199 7.23 -26.92 4.95
CA GLY A 199 6.94 -28.33 4.67
C GLY A 199 5.57 -28.82 5.18
N TYR A 200 4.74 -27.93 5.72
CA TYR A 200 3.39 -28.25 6.18
C TYR A 200 2.42 -27.09 5.89
N ARG A 201 1.12 -27.37 5.97
CA ARG A 201 0.08 -26.37 5.74
C ARG A 201 0.17 -25.27 6.79
N MET A 202 0.35 -24.03 6.35
CA MET A 202 0.30 -22.90 7.25
C MET A 202 -1.13 -22.53 7.65
N GLU A 203 -1.27 -21.92 8.83
CA GLU A 203 -2.52 -21.34 9.32
C GLU A 203 -2.30 -19.88 9.74
N VAL A 204 -3.35 -19.08 9.65
CA VAL A 204 -3.37 -17.71 10.18
C VAL A 204 -4.49 -17.63 11.20
N LEU A 205 -4.10 -17.50 12.46
CA LEU A 205 -5.00 -17.18 13.56
C LEU A 205 -4.95 -15.67 13.80
N THR A 206 -6.11 -15.06 13.98
CA THR A 206 -6.22 -13.66 14.39
C THR A 206 -6.59 -13.66 15.86
N GLU A 207 -5.66 -13.24 16.70
CA GLU A 207 -5.88 -13.08 18.14
C GLU A 207 -6.20 -11.63 18.45
N TYR A 208 -7.22 -11.43 19.27
CA TYR A 208 -7.58 -10.12 19.80
C TYR A 208 -7.09 -10.08 21.25
N SER A 209 -5.96 -9.41 21.47
CA SER A 209 -5.46 -9.18 22.83
C SER A 209 -6.48 -8.36 23.61
N THR A 210 -6.86 -8.85 24.78
CA THR A 210 -7.65 -8.08 25.76
C THR A 210 -6.78 -7.27 26.70
N ASP A 211 -5.49 -7.60 26.76
CA ASP A 211 -4.51 -6.85 27.53
C ASP A 211 -4.31 -5.46 26.92
N LEU A 212 -4.19 -4.47 27.80
CA LEU A 212 -3.83 -3.12 27.42
C LEU A 212 -2.45 -3.17 26.77
N ASN A 213 -2.37 -2.68 25.52
CA ASN A 213 -1.09 -2.54 24.84
C ASN A 213 -0.29 -1.40 25.49
N THR A 214 0.59 -1.73 26.45
CA THR A 214 1.48 -0.77 27.11
C THR A 214 2.63 -0.38 26.20
N LEU A 215 3.18 0.82 26.40
CA LEU A 215 4.15 1.46 25.51
C LEU A 215 5.51 0.73 25.46
N ASP A 216 5.80 -0.18 26.39
CA ASP A 216 7.15 -0.64 26.72
C ASP A 216 7.95 -1.12 25.50
N TYR A 217 7.63 -2.30 24.95
CA TYR A 217 8.39 -2.88 23.84
C TYR A 217 8.09 -2.24 22.47
N HIS A 218 6.88 -1.71 22.29
CA HIS A 218 6.42 -1.25 20.98
C HIS A 218 6.93 0.14 20.59
N VAL A 219 7.32 0.98 21.55
CA VAL A 219 7.92 2.31 21.30
C VAL A 219 9.38 2.20 20.86
N ASP A 220 10.09 1.19 21.37
CA ASP A 220 11.50 1.00 21.06
C ASP A 220 11.74 0.64 19.59
N ILE A 221 10.80 -0.08 18.95
CA ILE A 221 10.93 -0.51 17.55
C ILE A 221 11.06 0.70 16.59
N PRO A 222 10.18 1.71 16.61
CA PRO A 222 10.39 2.95 15.87
C PRO A 222 11.73 3.63 16.19
N GLY A 223 12.10 3.69 17.48
CA GLY A 223 13.35 4.30 17.94
C GLY A 223 14.58 3.61 17.33
N PHE A 224 14.66 2.29 17.40
CA PHE A 224 15.73 1.50 16.80
C PHE A 224 15.74 1.61 15.28
N SER A 225 14.57 1.59 14.63
CA SER A 225 14.47 1.75 13.17
C SER A 225 15.07 3.08 12.70
N ILE A 226 14.76 4.19 13.38
CA ILE A 226 15.32 5.52 13.08
C ILE A 226 16.85 5.52 13.28
N GLN A 227 17.33 4.94 14.38
CA GLN A 227 18.77 4.85 14.65
C GLN A 227 19.52 4.03 13.58
N MET A 228 18.90 2.97 13.04
CA MET A 228 19.48 2.16 11.96
C MET A 228 19.53 2.90 10.63
N GLN A 229 18.56 3.78 10.36
CA GLN A 229 18.53 4.59 9.13
C GLN A 229 19.59 5.70 9.13
N ASN A 230 19.86 6.28 10.32
CA ASN A 230 20.79 7.41 10.50
C ASN A 230 22.27 7.01 10.64
N LYS A 231 22.58 5.71 10.68
CA LYS A 231 23.97 5.18 10.72
C LYS A 231 24.50 4.83 9.33
#